data_AF-A0A6I7YDX7-F1
#
_entry.id   AF-A0A6I7YDX7-F1
#
_cell.length_a   1.000
_cell.length_b   1.000
_cell.length_c   1.000
_cell.angle_alpha   90.00
_cell.angle_beta   90.00
_cell.angle_gamma   90.00
#
_symmetry.space_group_name_H-M   'P 1'
#
loop_
_entity.id
_entity.type
_entity.pdbx_description
1 polymer ?
#
loop_
_entity_poly.entity_id
_entity_poly.type
_entity_poly.pdbx_seq_one_letter_code
_entity_poly.pdbx_strand_id
1 'polypeptide(L)' 'MPRKYSVEFKEKAVHQIIEMVRLESCSLQRAYTEVGELLGVSHHTLRAWYRDSASVRDDSDASGGETMEEELGASAS' A
#
# COMPACT_ATOMS: atom_id res chain seq x y z
N MET A 1 29.03 -1.35 -2.39
CA MET A 1 28.02 -1.99 -1.52
C MET A 1 26.64 -1.58 -2.02
N PRO A 2 25.67 -2.50 -2.20
CA PRO A 2 24.30 -2.10 -2.48
C PRO A 2 23.80 -1.26 -1.30
N ARG A 3 23.26 -0.07 -1.58
CA ARG A 3 22.61 0.76 -0.56
C ARG A 3 21.42 -0.03 -0.02
N LYS A 4 21.55 -0.61 1.17
CA LYS A 4 20.46 -1.31 1.83
C LYS A 4 19.61 -0.27 2.57
N TYR A 5 18.44 0.00 2.03
CA TYR A 5 17.40 0.78 2.71
C TYR A 5 16.76 -0.08 3.80
N SER A 6 16.50 0.51 4.97
CA SER A 6 15.75 -0.15 6.04
C SER A 6 14.30 -0.40 5.62
N VAL A 7 13.66 -1.41 6.22
CA VAL A 7 12.24 -1.72 5.96
C VAL A 7 11.36 -0.50 6.28
N GLU A 8 11.57 0.09 7.45
CA GLU A 8 10.80 1.24 7.92
C GLU A 8 10.91 2.46 6.96
N PHE A 9 12.08 2.66 6.35
CA PHE A 9 12.27 3.72 5.36
C PHE A 9 11.50 3.43 4.08
N LYS A 10 11.49 2.18 3.62
CA LYS A 10 10.72 1.77 2.44
C LYS A 10 9.23 1.95 2.66
N GLU A 11 8.73 1.52 3.82
CA GLU A 11 7.31 1.64 4.16
C GLU A 11 6.86 3.10 4.22
N LYS A 12 7.66 3.97 4.84
CA LYS A 12 7.40 5.42 4.85
C LYS A 12 7.37 6.01 3.44
N ALA A 13 8.31 5.63 2.57
CA ALA A 13 8.35 6.10 1.19
C ALA A 13 7.10 5.64 0.39
N VAL A 14 6.69 4.37 0.55
CA VAL A 14 5.48 3.83 -0.10
C VAL A 14 4.23 4.50 0.43
N HIS A 15 4.14 4.74 1.74
CA HIS A 15 3.01 5.45 2.36
C HIS A 15 2.85 6.85 1.77
N GLN A 16 3.95 7.61 1.67
CA GLN A 16 3.93 8.95 1.09
C GLN A 16 3.45 8.95 -0.37
N ILE A 17 3.87 7.99 -1.19
CA ILE A 17 3.37 7.83 -2.57
C ILE A 17 1.85 7.60 -2.58
N ILE A 18 1.35 6.71 -1.71
CA ILE A 18 -0.09 6.42 -1.61
C ILE A 18 -0.86 7.68 -1.19
N GLU A 19 -0.34 8.43 -0.22
CA GLU A 19 -0.96 9.68 0.25
C GLU A 19 -1.01 10.73 -0.85
N MET A 20 0.10 10.98 -1.56
CA MET A 20 0.13 11.95 -2.66
C MET A 20 -0.88 11.60 -3.77
N VAL A 21 -0.97 10.33 -4.15
CA VAL A 21 -1.93 9.88 -5.17
C VAL A 21 -3.37 10.05 -4.69
N ARG A 22 -3.66 9.76 -3.41
CA ARG A 22 -5.03 9.83 -2.86
C ARG A 22 -5.47 11.26 -2.56
N LEU A 23 -4.60 12.09 -1.99
CA LEU A 23 -4.93 13.43 -1.49
C LEU A 23 -4.78 14.51 -2.57
N GLU A 24 -3.73 14.42 -3.38
CA GLU A 24 -3.40 15.46 -4.37
C GLU A 24 -3.87 15.08 -5.79
N SER A 25 -4.54 13.93 -5.94
CA SER A 25 -4.96 13.37 -7.23
C SER A 25 -3.80 13.31 -8.25
N CYS A 26 -2.57 13.13 -7.74
CA CYS A 26 -1.37 13.07 -8.55
C CYS A 26 -1.24 11.71 -9.24
N SER A 27 -0.68 11.69 -10.46
CA SER A 27 -0.36 10.43 -11.11
C SER A 27 0.74 9.69 -10.35
N LEU A 28 0.69 8.35 -10.33
CA LEU A 28 1.74 7.52 -9.72
C LEU A 28 3.14 7.87 -10.24
N GLN A 29 3.26 8.17 -11.54
CA GLN A 29 4.53 8.55 -12.14
C GLN A 29 5.08 9.85 -11.53
N ARG A 30 4.23 10.86 -11.32
CA ARG A 30 4.62 12.11 -10.69
C ARG A 30 5.02 11.88 -9.22
N ALA A 31 4.23 11.09 -8.48
CA ALA A 31 4.53 10.76 -7.09
C ALA A 31 5.90 10.05 -6.94
N TYR A 32 6.25 9.12 -7.84
CA TYR A 32 7.59 8.50 -7.82
C TYR A 32 8.73 9.48 -8.08
N THR A 33 8.51 10.46 -8.96
CA THR A 33 9.51 11.50 -9.23
C THR A 33 9.70 12.39 -8.01
N GLU A 34 8.63 12.98 -7.49
CA GLU A 34 8.72 13.96 -6.40
C GLU A 34 9.24 13.32 -5.09
N VAL A 35 8.72 12.15 -4.72
CA VAL A 35 9.22 11.41 -3.55
C VAL A 35 10.65 10.92 -3.77
N GLY A 36 11.00 10.53 -4.99
CA GLY A 36 12.34 10.08 -5.35
C GLY A 36 13.39 11.18 -5.23
N GLU A 37 13.08 12.39 -5.72
CA GLU A 37 13.92 13.57 -5.59
C GLU A 37 14.09 13.98 -4.12
N LEU A 38 13.00 13.97 -3.35
CA LEU A 38 13.03 14.32 -1.92
C LEU A 38 13.90 13.36 -1.10
N LEU A 39 13.81 12.06 -1.38
CA LEU A 39 14.48 11.01 -0.60
C LEU A 39 15.85 10.61 -1.16
N GLY A 40 16.25 11.13 -2.32
CA GLY A 40 17.46 10.69 -3.03
C GLY A 40 17.38 9.22 -3.47
N VAL A 41 16.18 8.76 -3.85
CA VAL A 41 15.89 7.39 -4.28
C VAL A 41 15.41 7.41 -5.72
N SER A 42 15.89 6.49 -6.55
CA SER A 42 15.45 6.44 -7.94
C SER A 42 13.96 6.08 -8.06
N HIS A 43 13.27 6.66 -9.05
CA HIS A 43 11.88 6.32 -9.37
C HIS A 43 11.70 4.80 -9.57
N HIS A 44 12.65 4.13 -10.23
CA HIS A 44 12.57 2.69 -10.47
C HIS A 44 12.56 1.88 -9.18
N THR A 45 13.33 2.31 -8.18
CA THR A 45 13.36 1.70 -6.85
C THR A 45 12.02 1.88 -6.14
N LEU A 46 11.45 3.08 -6.15
CA LEU A 46 10.16 3.37 -5.53
C LEU A 46 9.01 2.59 -6.18
N ARG A 47 9.01 2.49 -7.51
CA ARG A 47 8.04 1.68 -8.24
C ARG A 47 8.11 0.20 -7.86
N ALA A 48 9.31 -0.34 -7.65
CA ALA A 48 9.49 -1.72 -7.22
C ALA A 48 8.92 -1.94 -5.81
N TRP A 49 9.18 -1.04 -4.86
CA TRP A 49 8.65 -1.13 -3.50
C TRP A 49 7.14 -1.00 -3.45
N TYR A 50 6.58 -0.03 -4.19
CA TYR A 50 5.12 0.14 -4.27
C TYR A 50 4.43 -1.13 -4.79
N ARG A 51 4.96 -1.73 -5.85
CA ARG A 51 4.41 -2.97 -6.42
C ARG A 51 4.47 -4.13 -5.42
N ASP A 52 5.60 -4.30 -4.75
CA ASP A 52 5.81 -5.33 -3.71
C ASP A 52 4.80 -5.18 -2.56
N SER A 53 4.61 -3.96 -2.06
CA SER A 53 3.62 -3.67 -1.02
C SER A 53 2.16 -3.85 -1.48
N ALA A 54 1.86 -3.58 -2.75
CA ALA A 54 0.53 -3.82 -3.31
C ALA A 54 0.22 -5.32 -3.43
N SER A 55 1.21 -6.13 -3.84
CA SER A 55 1.05 -7.59 -3.92
C SER A 55 0.82 -8.24 -2.56
N VAL A 56 1.46 -7.75 -1.49
CA VAL A 56 1.20 -8.24 -0.12
C VAL A 56 -0.25 -7.99 0.35
N ARG A 57 -0.86 -6.88 -0.09
CA ARG A 57 -2.23 -6.53 0.31
C ARG A 57 -3.28 -7.38 -0.40
N ASP A 58 -3.04 -7.75 -1.66
CA ASP A 58 -3.91 -8.62 -2.44
C ASP A 58 -4.00 -10.04 -1.84
N ASP A 59 -2.87 -10.58 -1.36
CA ASP A 59 -2.82 -11.89 -0.70
C ASP A 59 -3.51 -11.90 0.68
N SER A 60 -3.58 -10.74 1.36
CA SER A 60 -4.16 -10.63 2.70
C SER A 60 -5.69 -10.45 2.71
N ASP A 61 -6.28 -9.94 1.63
CA ASP A 61 -7.74 -9.78 1.50
C ASP A 61 -8.45 -11.12 1.15
N ALA A 62 -7.70 -12.13 0.73
CA ALA A 62 -8.22 -13.48 0.47
C ALA A 62 -8.43 -14.34 1.74
N SER A 63 -8.03 -13.86 2.93
CA SER A 63 -8.11 -14.59 4.20
C SER A 63 -8.81 -13.78 5.30
N GLY A 64 -10.05 -13.34 5.04
CA GLY A 64 -10.90 -12.69 6.04
C GLY A 64 -12.38 -13.04 5.91
N GLY A 65 -12.70 -14.09 5.17
CA GLY A 65 -14.05 -14.64 5.07
C GLY A 65 -14.27 -15.76 6.07
N GLU A 66 -14.65 -15.44 7.30
CA GLU A 66 -15.51 -16.34 8.08
C GLU A 66 -16.65 -15.57 8.75
N THR A 67 -17.75 -15.58 8.01
CA THR A 67 -19.14 -15.63 8.45
C THR A 67 -19.37 -16.02 9.92
N MET A 68 -20.14 -15.20 10.64
CA MET A 68 -21.12 -15.73 11.60
C MET A 68 -22.45 -15.10 11.25
N GLU A 69 -23.32 -15.92 10.68
CA GLU A 69 -24.67 -15.57 10.24
C GLU A 69 -25.50 -15.01 11.39
N GLU A 70 -26.23 -13.95 11.07
CA GLU A 70 -27.27 -13.35 11.89
C GLU A 70 -28.44 -14.36 12.00
N GLU A 71 -28.55 -15.11 13.11
CA GLU A 71 -29.75 -15.90 13.39
C GLU A 71 -30.86 -14.97 13.93
N LEU A 72 -31.58 -14.32 13.01
CA LEU A 72 -32.90 -13.78 13.28
C LEU A 72 -33.91 -14.93 13.34
N GLY A 73 -34.01 -15.57 14.51
CA GLY A 73 -35.10 -16.46 14.87
C GLY A 73 -36.40 -15.68 15.05
N ALA A 74 -37.16 -15.51 13.97
CA ALA A 74 -38.57 -15.12 14.02
C ALA A 74 -39.46 -16.32 14.37
N SER A 75 -40.49 -16.08 15.19
CA SER A 75 -41.83 -16.70 15.19
C SER A 75 -42.31 -17.33 16.51
N ALA A 76 -43.39 -16.70 17.01
CA ALA A 76 -44.70 -17.29 17.28
C ALA A 76 -44.85 -18.33 18.41
N SER A 77 -45.42 -17.88 19.53
CA SER A 77 -46.77 -18.27 20.00
C SER A 77 -47.23 -17.38 21.14
#